data_AF-A0AA38FS77-F1
#
_entry.id   AF-A0AA38FS77-F1
#
_cell.length_a   1.000
_cell.length_b   1.000
_cell.length_c   1.000
_cell.angle_alpha   90.00
_cell.angle_beta   90.00
_cell.angle_gamma   90.00
#
_symmetry.space_group_name_H-M   'P 1'
#
loop_
_entity.id
_entity.type
_entity.pdbx_description
1 polymer ?
#
loop_
_entity_poly.entity_id
_entity_poly.type
_entity_poly.pdbx_seq_one_letter_code
_entity_poly.pdbx_strand_id
1 'polypeptide(L)' 'SRDVEEHDLGTKEKPRKIWLGSNLSKEEKQSYVQLLKKYQDCLAWSYSELKAYREDLFQHEIPLESNAKPFRKK' A
#
# COMPACT_ATOMS: atom_id res chain seq x y z
N SER A 1 -6.97 11.71 -16.05
CA SER A 1 -6.72 11.95 -14.62
C SER A 1 -7.36 10.82 -13.85
N ARG A 2 -6.77 10.29 -12.77
CA ARG A 2 -7.55 9.47 -11.82
C ARG A 2 -8.21 10.45 -10.87
N ASP A 3 -9.51 10.61 -10.97
CA ASP A 3 -10.27 11.50 -10.09
C ASP A 3 -10.42 10.81 -8.73
N VAL A 4 -9.63 11.26 -7.76
CA VAL A 4 -9.58 10.72 -6.39
C VAL A 4 -9.59 11.84 -5.35
N GLU A 5 -10.16 11.55 -4.19
CA GLU A 5 -10.24 12.42 -3.02
C GLU A 5 -9.47 11.80 -1.85
N GLU A 6 -8.75 12.65 -1.11
CA GLU A 6 -7.98 12.24 0.08
C GLU A 6 -8.89 12.16 1.31
N HIS A 7 -8.74 11.10 2.09
CA HIS A 7 -9.35 10.93 3.40
C HIS A 7 -8.31 10.44 4.41
N ASP A 8 -8.42 10.84 5.68
CA ASP A 8 -7.55 10.37 6.76
C ASP A 8 -8.32 9.45 7.72
N LEU A 9 -7.83 8.22 7.89
CA LEU A 9 -8.37 7.23 8.83
C LEU A 9 -7.68 7.27 10.20
N GLY A 10 -6.57 7.99 10.31
CA GLY A 10 -5.68 8.01 11.46
C GLY A 10 -6.06 9.05 12.52
N THR A 11 -5.10 9.32 13.39
CA THR A 11 -5.17 10.42 14.37
C THR A 11 -4.27 11.57 13.92
N LYS A 12 -4.39 12.74 14.56
CA LYS A 12 -3.50 13.88 14.28
C LYS A 12 -2.00 13.55 14.44
N GLU A 13 -1.68 12.62 15.34
CA GLU A 13 -0.31 12.19 15.65
C GLU A 13 0.17 11.08 14.70
N LYS A 14 -0.75 10.25 14.20
CA LYS A 14 -0.47 9.15 13.27
C LYS A 14 -1.47 9.19 12.12
N PRO A 15 -1.28 10.09 11.14
CA PRO A 15 -2.17 10.19 9.99
C PRO A 15 -2.08 8.94 9.13
N ARG A 16 -3.22 8.45 8.65
CA ARG A 16 -3.36 7.26 7.82
C ARG A 16 -4.20 7.61 6.60
N LYS A 17 -3.55 8.25 5.62
CA LYS A 17 -4.19 8.77 4.41
C LYS A 17 -4.56 7.66 3.45
N ILE A 18 -5.75 7.79 2.87
CA ILE A 18 -6.27 6.95 1.79
C ILE A 18 -6.82 7.83 0.67
N TRP A 19 -6.93 7.26 -0.53
CA TRP A 19 -7.53 7.92 -1.68
C TRP A 19 -8.75 7.12 -2.15
N LEU A 20 -9.90 7.77 -2.18
CA LEU A 20 -11.16 7.20 -2.68
C LEU A 20 -11.51 7.82 -4.03
N GLY A 21 -12.17 7.07 -4.91
CA GLY A 21 -12.61 7.60 -6.20
C GLY A 21 -13.57 8.77 -6.02
N SER A 22 -13.36 9.88 -6.74
CA SER A 22 -14.22 11.06 -6.67
C SER A 22 -15.66 10.77 -7.12
N ASN A 23 -15.82 9.78 -8.01
CA ASN A 23 -17.12 9.38 -8.56
C ASN A 23 -18.02 8.62 -7.57
N LEU A 24 -17.51 8.28 -6.38
CA LEU A 24 -18.32 7.64 -5.33
C LEU A 24 -19.29 8.63 -4.72
N SER A 25 -20.50 8.17 -4.40
CA SER A 25 -21.46 8.94 -3.60
C SER A 25 -20.92 9.20 -2.19
N LYS A 26 -21.53 10.15 -1.49
CA LYS A 26 -21.13 10.50 -0.13
C LYS A 26 -21.33 9.33 0.84
N GLU A 27 -22.42 8.59 0.66
CA GLU A 27 -22.79 7.42 1.45
C GLU A 27 -21.79 6.27 1.23
N GLU A 28 -21.41 6.01 -0.02
CA GLU A 28 -20.39 5.02 -0.35
C GLU A 28 -19.03 5.39 0.25
N LYS A 29 -18.59 6.64 0.10
CA LYS A 29 -17.34 7.13 0.70
C LYS A 29 -17.35 6.92 2.21
N GLN A 30 -18.45 7.25 2.90
CA GLN A 30 -18.58 7.01 4.33
C GLN A 30 -18.51 5.52 4.70
N SER A 31 -19.18 4.66 3.93
CA SER A 31 -19.11 3.21 4.12
C SER A 31 -17.68 2.67 3.98
N TYR A 32 -16.95 3.11 2.95
CA TYR A 32 -15.54 2.75 2.77
C TYR A 32 -14.66 3.25 3.91
N VAL A 33 -14.83 4.51 4.34
CA VAL A 33 -14.07 5.05 5.47
C VAL A 33 -14.32 4.24 6.74
N GLN A 34 -15.57 3.88 7.04
CA GLN A 34 -15.91 3.06 8.21
C GLN A 34 -15.29 1.66 8.10
N LEU A 35 -15.39 1.02 6.93
CA LEU A 35 -14.83 -0.30 6.69
C LEU A 35 -13.31 -0.30 6.86
N LEU A 36 -12.62 0.62 6.19
CA LEU A 36 -11.16 0.70 6.23
C LEU A 36 -10.66 1.08 7.62
N LYS A 37 -11.41 1.91 8.35
CA LYS A 37 -11.10 2.23 9.76
C LYS A 37 -11.23 1.01 10.67
N LYS A 38 -12.22 0.14 10.44
CA LYS A 38 -12.38 -1.12 11.18
C LYS A 38 -11.21 -2.08 10.98
N TYR A 39 -10.60 -2.08 9.79
CA TYR A 39 -9.46 -2.93 9.44
C TYR A 39 -8.12 -2.18 9.40
N GLN A 40 -8.05 -1.02 10.05
CA GLN A 40 -6.87 -0.15 10.02
C GLN A 40 -5.59 -0.85 10.52
N ASP A 41 -5.73 -1.77 11.49
CA ASP A 41 -4.61 -2.52 12.07
C ASP A 41 -4.11 -3.67 11.17
N CYS A 42 -4.88 -4.03 10.15
CA CYS A 42 -4.49 -5.06 9.17
C CYS A 42 -3.76 -4.47 7.94
N LEU A 43 -3.74 -3.14 7.83
CA LEU A 43 -3.08 -2.42 6.74
C LEU A 43 -1.68 -2.01 7.17
N ALA A 44 -0.72 -2.15 6.25
CA ALA A 44 0.59 -1.58 6.42
C ALA A 44 0.60 -0.16 5.84
N TRP A 45 0.83 0.82 6.69
CA TRP A 45 0.83 2.23 6.32
C TRP A 45 2.23 2.76 6.00
N SER A 46 3.25 2.00 6.37
CA SER A 46 4.63 2.16 5.95
C SER A 46 5.18 0.80 5.52
N TYR A 47 6.25 0.84 4.73
CA TYR A 47 6.96 -0.38 4.36
C TYR A 47 7.50 -1.15 5.58
N SER A 48 7.85 -0.44 6.66
CA SER A 48 8.28 -1.05 7.93
C SER A 48 7.16 -1.73 8.72
N GLU A 49 5.90 -1.37 8.47
CA GLU A 49 4.72 -2.00 9.10
C GLU A 49 4.24 -3.23 8.36
N LEU A 50 4.60 -3.36 7.06
CA LEU A 50 4.64 -4.70 6.49
C LEU A 50 5.61 -5.45 7.40
N LYS A 51 5.15 -6.53 8.03
CA LYS A 51 6.06 -7.63 8.38
C LYS A 51 6.63 -8.13 7.05
N ALA A 52 7.54 -7.35 6.45
CA ALA A 52 8.55 -7.87 5.58
C ALA A 52 9.18 -8.96 6.43
N TYR A 53 8.91 -10.18 6.02
CA TYR A 53 9.40 -11.37 6.66
C TYR A 53 10.87 -11.14 6.97
N ARG A 54 11.26 -11.45 8.22
CA ARG A 54 12.60 -11.93 8.60
C ARG A 54 13.58 -11.87 7.42
N GLU A 55 14.34 -10.77 7.30
CA GLU A 55 15.32 -10.60 6.21
C GLU A 55 16.35 -11.76 6.22
N ASP A 56 16.50 -12.44 7.36
CA ASP A 56 17.24 -13.68 7.57
C ASP A 56 16.64 -14.92 6.88
N LEU A 57 15.39 -14.87 6.42
CA LEU A 57 14.65 -16.03 5.86
C LEU A 57 14.43 -15.94 4.34
N PHE A 58 14.48 -14.76 3.72
CA PHE A 58 14.16 -14.61 2.29
C PHE A 58 15.03 -13.56 1.59
N GLN A 59 16.35 -13.81 1.53
CA GLN A 59 17.16 -13.24 0.45
C GLN A 59 16.94 -14.10 -0.80
N HIS A 60 15.95 -13.74 -1.62
CA HIS A 60 15.81 -14.33 -2.94
C HIS A 60 16.87 -13.74 -3.86
N GLU A 61 18.03 -14.40 -3.91
CA GLU A 61 18.94 -14.17 -5.03
C GLU A 61 18.33 -14.78 -6.28
N ILE A 62 18.21 -13.98 -7.34
CA ILE A 62 17.96 -14.51 -8.67
C ILE A 62 19.33 -14.98 -9.15
N PRO A 63 19.60 -16.31 -9.23
CA PRO A 63 20.87 -16.78 -9.76
C PRO A 63 20.95 -16.34 -11.22
N LEU A 64 21.83 -15.39 -11.48
CA LEU A 64 22.19 -14.96 -12.82
C LEU A 64 23.47 -15.72 -13.19
N GLU A 65 23.50 -16.28 -14.40
CA GLU A 65 24.75 -16.79 -14.96
C GLU A 65 25.80 -15.68 -14.93
N SER A 66 27.02 -16.00 -14.53
CA SER A 66 28.11 -15.02 -14.32
C SER A 66 28.48 -14.22 -15.58
N ASN A 67 28.08 -14.70 -16.76
CA ASN A 67 28.27 -14.07 -18.05
C ASN A 67 26.98 -13.47 -18.65
N ALA A 68 25.86 -13.49 -17.93
CA ALA A 68 24.59 -12.96 -18.41
C ALA A 68 24.68 -11.44 -18.56
N LYS A 69 24.55 -10.96 -19.79
CA LYS A 69 24.49 -9.51 -20.06
C LYS A 69 23.09 -8.98 -19.78
N PRO A 70 22.95 -7.81 -19.12
CA PRO A 70 21.64 -7.21 -18.89
C PRO A 70 20.95 -6.92 -20.22
N PHE A 71 19.73 -7.43 -20.39
CA PHE A 71 18.94 -7.22 -21.58
C PHE A 71 17.73 -6.35 -21.24
N ARG A 72 17.57 -5.24 -21.97
CA ARG A 72 16.37 -4.41 -21.92
C ARG A 72 15.45 -4.83 -23.06
N LYS A 73 14.30 -5.43 -22.75
CA LYS A 73 13.25 -5.63 -23.76
C LYS A 73 12.83 -4.27 -24.32
N LYS A 74 12.67 -4.21 -25.65
CA LYS A 74 12.00 -3.11 -26.33
C LYS A 74 10.50 -3.14 -26.04
#